data_AF-A0A1F3LXC9-F1
#
_entry.id   AF-A0A1F3LXC9-F1
#
_cell.length_a   1.000
_cell.length_b   1.000
_cell.length_c   1.000
_cell.angle_alpha   90.00
_cell.angle_beta   90.00
_cell.angle_gamma   90.00
#
_symmetry.space_group_name_H-M   'P 1'
#
loop_
_entity.id
_entity.type
_entity.pdbx_description
1 polymer ?
#
loop_
_entity_poly.entity_id
_entity_poly.type
_entity_poly.pdbx_seq_one_letter_code
_entity_poly.pdbx_strand_id
1 'polypeptide(L)'
;MIDFGYSLTSSSRISLDNINQKKLKKITAVEPDFLKCMACGSCAASCSAGNFTKVNLRMVILLLNRGMEKEAIALIEGCMLCGKCTLVCPRGINTRNLIINILKIYKEV
;
A
#
# COMPACT_ATOMS: atom_id res chain seq x y z
N MET A 1 45.45 14.04 -6.64
CA MET A 1 44.51 13.42 -5.69
C MET A 1 43.58 12.55 -6.50
N ILE A 2 43.59 11.23 -6.29
CA ILE A 2 42.82 10.28 -7.11
C ILE A 2 41.34 10.42 -6.74
N ASP A 3 40.49 10.71 -7.72
CA ASP A 3 39.04 10.69 -7.55
C ASP A 3 38.55 9.24 -7.64
N PHE A 4 38.11 8.70 -6.51
CA PHE A 4 37.62 7.33 -6.39
C PHE A 4 36.16 7.16 -6.85
N GLY A 5 35.48 8.23 -7.28
CA GLY A 5 34.12 8.16 -7.82
C GLY A 5 33.03 7.86 -6.79
N TYR A 6 33.33 7.93 -5.49
CA TYR A 6 32.31 7.82 -4.45
C TYR A 6 31.59 9.16 -4.27
N SER A 7 30.28 9.17 -4.51
CA SER A 7 29.41 10.31 -4.19
C SER A 7 28.47 9.96 -3.03
N LEU A 8 28.17 10.93 -2.18
CA LEU A 8 27.17 10.77 -1.14
C LEU A 8 25.79 10.68 -1.81
N THR A 9 25.21 9.48 -1.82
CA THR A 9 23.83 9.27 -2.27
C THR A 9 22.86 9.85 -1.26
N SER A 10 21.74 10.37 -1.76
CA SER A 10 20.67 10.86 -0.88
C SER A 10 20.14 9.70 -0.04
N SER A 11 19.93 9.97 1.25
CA SER A 11 19.50 8.94 2.19
C SER A 11 18.05 8.52 1.91
N SER A 12 17.78 7.23 1.75
CA SER A 12 16.41 6.68 1.64
C SER A 12 15.70 6.54 3.00
N ARG A 13 16.15 7.28 4.02
CA ARG A 13 15.57 7.26 5.37
C ARG A 13 14.17 7.87 5.34
N ILE A 14 13.20 7.14 5.88
CA ILE A 14 11.84 7.62 6.09
C ILE A 14 11.74 8.00 7.58
N SER A 15 11.42 9.26 7.86
CA SER A 15 11.16 9.71 9.23
C SER A 15 9.73 9.34 9.63
N LEU A 16 9.59 8.32 10.49
CA LEU A 16 8.29 7.85 10.94
C LEU A 16 7.64 8.78 11.97
N ASP A 17 8.45 9.57 12.69
CA ASP A 17 8.00 10.47 13.76
C ASP A 17 7.10 11.60 13.23
N ASN A 18 7.32 12.01 11.98
CA ASN A 18 6.59 13.10 11.33
C ASN A 18 5.30 12.65 10.61
N ILE A 19 4.92 11.37 10.70
CA ILE A 19 3.77 10.84 9.94
C ILE A 19 2.44 11.27 10.56
N ASN A 20 1.57 11.86 9.74
CA ASN A 20 0.19 12.15 10.13
C ASN A 20 -0.70 10.89 10.06
N GLN A 21 -0.92 10.23 11.20
CA GLN A 21 -1.69 8.98 11.25
C GLN A 21 -3.23 9.15 11.24
N LYS A 22 -3.76 10.37 11.08
CA LYS A 22 -5.22 10.61 11.15
C LYS A 22 -6.00 9.79 10.13
N LYS A 23 -5.57 9.78 8.86
CA LYS A 23 -6.24 9.03 7.77
C LYS A 23 -6.11 7.52 7.97
N LEU A 24 -4.94 7.06 8.42
CA LEU A 24 -4.70 5.64 8.72
C LEU A 24 -5.59 5.15 9.86
N LYS A 25 -5.72 5.92 10.95
CA LYS A 25 -6.63 5.61 12.06
C LYS A 25 -8.10 5.55 11.61
N LYS A 26 -8.50 6.43 10.69
CA LYS A 26 -9.85 6.41 10.08
C LYS A 26 -10.09 5.11 9.31
N ILE A 27 -9.11 4.64 8.53
CA ILE A 27 -9.22 3.35 7.82
C ILE A 27 -9.33 2.19 8.80
N THR A 28 -8.47 2.15 9.81
CA THR A 28 -8.49 1.08 10.82
C THR A 28 -9.81 1.03 11.59
N ALA A 29 -10.46 2.18 11.81
CA ALA A 29 -11.77 2.24 12.44
C ALA A 29 -12.89 1.69 11.53
N VAL A 30 -12.81 1.90 10.22
CA VAL A 30 -13.79 1.40 9.25
C VAL A 30 -13.54 -0.07 8.91
N GLU A 31 -12.27 -0.47 8.79
CA GLU A 31 -11.81 -1.80 8.40
C GLU A 31 -10.73 -2.30 9.37
N PRO A 32 -11.10 -2.89 10.51
CA PRO A 32 -10.13 -3.42 11.48
C PRO A 32 -9.29 -4.56 10.89
N ASP A 33 -9.79 -5.24 9.85
CA ASP A 33 -9.09 -6.29 9.13
C ASP A 33 -7.82 -5.79 8.43
N PHE A 34 -7.67 -4.48 8.20
CA PHE A 34 -6.44 -3.88 7.71
C PHE A 34 -5.23 -4.26 8.58
N LEU A 35 -5.40 -4.28 9.91
CA LEU A 35 -4.34 -4.61 10.87
C LEU A 35 -3.95 -6.10 10.85
N LYS A 36 -4.79 -6.98 10.28
CA LYS A 36 -4.51 -8.41 10.19
C LYS A 36 -3.51 -8.73 9.06
N CYS A 37 -3.19 -7.77 8.20
CA CYS A 37 -2.29 -7.99 7.08
C CYS A 37 -0.86 -8.31 7.56
N MET A 38 -0.39 -9.51 7.24
CA MET A 38 0.98 -9.97 7.56
C MET A 38 1.97 -9.82 6.39
N ALA A 39 1.63 -9.00 5.39
CA ALA A 39 2.46 -8.73 4.21
C ALA A 39 2.91 -9.96 3.40
N CYS A 40 2.16 -11.07 3.41
CA CYS A 40 2.51 -12.32 2.71
C CYS A 40 2.61 -12.22 1.18
N GLY A 41 1.91 -11.28 0.54
CA GLY A 41 2.00 -11.06 -0.91
C GLY A 41 1.09 -11.92 -1.80
N SER A 42 0.28 -12.84 -1.25
CA SER A 42 -0.66 -13.66 -2.04
C SER A 42 -1.59 -12.84 -2.93
N CYS A 43 -2.07 -11.69 -2.42
CA CYS A 43 -2.92 -10.77 -3.18
C CYS A 43 -2.19 -10.19 -4.40
N ALA A 44 -0.91 -9.83 -4.27
CA ALA A 44 -0.12 -9.28 -5.37
C ALA A 44 0.17 -10.35 -6.43
N ALA A 45 0.51 -11.58 -6.02
CA ALA A 45 0.75 -12.70 -6.94
C ALA A 45 -0.51 -13.08 -7.75
N SER A 46 -1.69 -13.02 -7.12
CA SER A 46 -2.97 -13.31 -7.80
C SER A 46 -3.51 -12.17 -8.67
N CYS A 47 -2.88 -11.00 -8.65
CA CYS A 47 -3.42 -9.80 -9.28
C CYS A 47 -3.18 -9.80 -10.79
N SER A 48 -4.24 -10.00 -11.58
CA SER A 48 -4.12 -9.92 -13.06
C SER A 48 -3.76 -8.53 -13.56
N ALA A 49 -4.21 -7.47 -12.88
CA ALA A 49 -3.82 -6.10 -13.23
C ALA A 49 -2.32 -5.87 -12.98
N GLY A 50 -1.73 -6.55 -11.99
CA GLY A 50 -0.29 -6.48 -11.68
C GLY A 50 0.62 -7.00 -12.79
N ASN A 51 0.10 -7.78 -13.74
CA ASN A 51 0.87 -8.21 -14.91
C ASN A 51 1.01 -7.12 -15.98
N PHE A 52 0.07 -6.17 -16.02
CA PHE A 52 0.02 -5.11 -17.02
C PHE A 52 0.35 -3.73 -16.45
N THR A 53 0.25 -3.57 -15.13
CA THR A 53 0.40 -2.30 -14.40
C THR A 53 1.17 -2.52 -13.10
N LYS A 54 1.54 -1.45 -12.41
CA LYS A 54 2.30 -1.52 -11.15
C LYS A 54 1.44 -1.86 -9.91
N VAL A 55 0.22 -2.33 -10.09
CA VAL A 55 -0.71 -2.56 -8.97
C VAL A 55 -0.16 -3.60 -7.99
N ASN A 56 -0.02 -3.21 -6.74
CA ASN A 56 0.46 -4.11 -5.69
C ASN A 56 -0.17 -3.77 -4.32
N LEU A 57 -1.23 -4.50 -3.95
CA LEU A 57 -1.94 -4.26 -2.69
C LEU A 57 -1.05 -4.41 -1.45
N ARG A 58 -0.13 -5.39 -1.45
CA ARG A 58 0.82 -5.57 -0.34
C ARG A 58 1.68 -4.32 -0.16
N MET A 59 2.18 -3.76 -1.26
CA MET A 59 3.00 -2.55 -1.24
C MET A 59 2.19 -1.33 -0.81
N VAL A 60 0.93 -1.22 -1.26
CA VAL A 60 0.01 -0.14 -0.84
C VAL A 60 -0.14 -0.13 0.68
N ILE A 61 -0.44 -1.28 1.30
CA ILE A 61 -0.58 -1.38 2.76
C ILE A 61 0.72 -0.94 3.48
N LEU A 62 1.88 -1.34 2.96
CA LEU A 62 3.17 -0.93 3.52
C LEU A 62 3.39 0.59 3.41
N LEU A 63 3.10 1.18 2.26
CA LEU A 63 3.27 2.61 2.01
C LEU A 63 2.33 3.45 2.88
N LEU A 64 1.09 3.01 3.07
CA LEU A 64 0.14 3.65 3.97
C LEU A 64 0.64 3.64 5.42
N ASN A 65 1.19 2.52 5.90
CA ASN A 65 1.79 2.45 7.24
C ASN A 65 3.02 3.35 7.38
N ARG A 66 3.71 3.69 6.28
CA ARG A 66 4.86 4.60 6.23
C ARG A 66 4.47 6.06 5.97
N GLY A 67 3.18 6.38 5.87
CA GLY A 67 2.72 7.74 5.54
C GLY A 67 3.00 8.18 4.11
N MET A 68 3.39 7.26 3.22
CA MET A 68 3.68 7.53 1.81
C MET A 68 2.40 7.45 0.97
N GLU A 69 1.43 8.31 1.29
CA GLU A 69 0.06 8.23 0.78
C GLU A 69 -0.02 8.40 -0.74
N LYS A 70 0.75 9.33 -1.32
CA LYS A 70 0.75 9.61 -2.77
C LYS A 70 1.16 8.39 -3.59
N GLU A 71 2.23 7.71 -3.18
CA GLU A 71 2.73 6.51 -3.85
C GLU A 71 1.76 5.34 -3.68
N ALA A 72 1.15 5.22 -2.49
CA ALA A 72 0.14 4.21 -2.23
C ALA A 72 -1.08 4.35 -3.17
N ILE A 73 -1.57 5.58 -3.37
CA ILE A 73 -2.71 5.85 -4.26
C ILE A 73 -2.32 5.55 -5.71
N ALA A 74 -1.15 6.01 -6.18
CA ALA A 74 -0.70 5.77 -7.54
C ALA A 74 -0.63 4.26 -7.89
N LEU A 75 -0.24 3.42 -6.93
CA LEU A 75 -0.23 1.96 -7.12
C LEU A 75 -1.65 1.36 -7.14
N ILE A 76 -2.59 1.92 -6.38
CA ILE A 76 -3.93 1.34 -6.24
C ILE A 76 -4.88 1.77 -7.36
N GLU A 77 -4.60 2.86 -8.07
CA GLU A 77 -5.43 3.39 -9.17
C GLU A 77 -5.64 2.41 -10.31
N GLY A 78 -4.69 1.52 -10.59
CA GLY A 78 -4.85 0.47 -11.60
C GLY A 78 -5.74 -0.71 -11.17
N CYS A 79 -6.31 -0.69 -9.95
CA CYS A 79 -7.12 -1.79 -9.45
C CYS A 79 -8.48 -1.88 -10.18
N MET A 80 -8.72 -3.03 -10.83
CA MET A 80 -10.00 -3.34 -11.50
C MET A 80 -11.11 -3.84 -10.57
N LEU A 81 -10.91 -3.80 -9.24
CA LEU A 81 -11.88 -4.25 -8.22
C LEU A 81 -12.44 -5.68 -8.42
N CYS A 82 -11.69 -6.57 -9.06
CA CYS A 82 -12.12 -7.94 -9.39
C CYS A 82 -12.30 -8.88 -8.18
N GLY A 83 -11.78 -8.55 -7.00
CA GLY A 83 -11.98 -9.31 -5.76
C GLY A 83 -11.15 -10.58 -5.57
N LYS A 84 -10.32 -10.99 -6.54
CA LYS A 84 -9.46 -12.20 -6.43
C LYS A 84 -8.54 -12.20 -5.21
N CYS A 85 -8.05 -11.02 -4.85
CA CYS A 85 -7.22 -10.81 -3.66
C CYS A 85 -7.89 -11.23 -2.35
N THR A 86 -9.23 -11.22 -2.28
CA THR A 86 -9.99 -11.62 -1.08
C THR A 86 -10.03 -13.15 -0.96
N LEU A 87 -10.18 -13.85 -2.09
CA LEU A 87 -10.24 -15.31 -2.14
C LEU A 87 -8.93 -15.98 -1.73
N VAL A 88 -7.79 -15.37 -2.08
CA VAL A 88 -6.45 -15.94 -1.80
C VAL A 88 -5.86 -15.46 -0.48
N CYS A 89 -6.55 -14.60 0.27
CA CYS A 89 -5.99 -14.04 1.50
C CYS A 89 -6.01 -15.08 2.63
N PRO A 90 -4.85 -15.53 3.16
CA PRO A 90 -4.81 -16.53 4.23
C PRO A 90 -5.36 -16.00 5.57
N ARG A 91 -5.52 -14.68 5.70
CA ARG A 91 -6.06 -14.00 6.89
C ARG A 91 -7.55 -13.67 6.75
N GLY A 92 -8.18 -14.01 5.62
CA GLY A 92 -9.60 -13.71 5.37
C GLY A 92 -9.94 -12.23 5.26
N ILE A 93 -8.96 -11.38 4.91
CA ILE A 93 -9.18 -9.92 4.80
C ILE A 93 -10.06 -9.65 3.58
N ASN A 94 -11.13 -8.86 3.77
CA ASN A 94 -11.95 -8.33 2.69
C ASN A 94 -11.20 -7.22 1.91
N THR A 95 -10.18 -7.63 1.17
CA THR A 95 -9.26 -6.75 0.45
C THR A 95 -9.96 -5.92 -0.62
N ARG A 96 -11.07 -6.41 -1.21
CA ARG A 96 -11.87 -5.63 -2.16
C ARG A 96 -12.51 -4.42 -1.48
N ASN A 97 -13.17 -4.62 -0.33
CA ASN A 97 -13.79 -3.53 0.42
C ASN A 97 -12.75 -2.56 0.98
N LEU A 98 -11.63 -3.12 1.46
CA LEU A 98 -10.50 -2.34 1.94
C LEU A 98 -9.99 -1.36 0.88
N ILE A 99 -9.79 -1.80 -0.37
CA ILE A 99 -9.34 -0.94 -1.48
C ILE A 99 -10.32 0.21 -1.72
N ILE A 100 -11.62 -0.07 -1.71
CA ILE A 100 -12.68 0.94 -1.90
C ILE A 100 -12.63 1.98 -0.79
N ASN A 101 -12.49 1.54 0.47
CA ASN A 101 -12.44 2.45 1.62
C ASN A 101 -11.15 3.28 1.65
N ILE A 102 -10.01 2.71 1.24
CA ILE A 102 -8.75 3.45 1.04
C ILE A 102 -8.97 4.57 0.01
N LEU A 103 -9.53 4.25 -1.17
CA LEU A 103 -9.79 5.24 -2.21
C LEU A 103 -10.74 6.35 -1.74
N LYS A 104 -11.83 6.01 -1.04
CA LYS A 104 -12.77 7.00 -0.49
C LYS A 104 -12.13 7.97 0.50
N ILE A 105 -11.19 7.50 1.32
CA ILE A 105 -10.57 8.31 2.38
C ILE A 105 -9.41 9.15 1.83
N TYR A 106 -8.63 8.62 0.88
CA TYR A 106 -7.41 9.25 0.41
C TYR A 106 -7.58 10.07 -0.87
N LYS A 107 -8.53 9.72 -1.72
CA LYS A 107 -8.72 10.37 -3.02
C LYS A 107 -9.74 11.52 -2.99
N GLU A 108 -10.08 12.03 -1.79
CA GLU A 108 -11.01 13.14 -1.51
C GLU A 108 -11.88 13.53 -2.73
N VAL A 109 -13.11 13.01 -2.78
CA VAL A 109 -14.13 13.45 -3.75
C VAL A 109 -14.36 14.95 -3.62
#